data_AF-U1N4V1-F1
#
_entry.id   AF-U1N4V1-F1
#
_cell.length_a   1.000
_cell.length_b   1.000
_cell.length_c   1.000
_cell.angle_alpha   90.00
_cell.angle_beta   90.00
_cell.angle_gamma   90.00
#
_symmetry.space_group_name_H-M   'P 1'
#
loop_
_entity.id
_entity.type
_entity.pdbx_description
1 polymer ?
#
loop_
_entity_poly.entity_id
_entity_poly.type
_entity_poly.pdbx_seq_one_letter_code
_entity_poly.pdbx_strand_id
1 'polypeptide(L)'
;MFAVGDTALIDQGEDQVAPPTAQAAWQAAEVAGENIARAATDRPLKTWYHDDKGTVISVGDEAVAHDVKFPVLGSFPVTVFGGPMARTLKKAIAARWIADVASTQRAMRAWSNM
;
A
#
# COMPACT_ATOMS: atom_id res chain seq x y z
N MET A 1 -12.95 13.93 -14.81
CA MET A 1 -12.18 14.25 -13.60
C MET A 1 -12.03 12.97 -12.79
N PHE A 2 -10.84 12.68 -12.25
CA PHE A 2 -10.59 11.54 -11.35
C PHE A 2 -10.20 12.09 -9.96
N ALA A 3 -10.70 11.47 -8.89
CA ALA A 3 -10.35 11.78 -7.50
C ALA A 3 -9.79 10.52 -6.83
N VAL A 4 -8.76 10.69 -5.99
CA VAL A 4 -8.04 9.58 -5.33
C VAL A 4 -7.64 9.96 -3.91
N GLY A 5 -7.33 8.94 -3.10
CA GLY A 5 -6.91 9.11 -1.70
C GLY A 5 -8.02 9.69 -0.84
N ASP A 6 -7.64 10.41 0.21
CA ASP A 6 -8.56 10.87 1.28
C ASP A 6 -9.62 11.89 0.82
N THR A 7 -9.52 12.36 -0.42
CA THR A 7 -10.54 13.22 -1.04
C THR A 7 -11.68 12.43 -1.71
N ALA A 8 -11.54 11.11 -1.82
CA ALA A 8 -12.46 10.24 -2.53
C ALA A 8 -13.08 9.20 -1.60
N LEU A 9 -14.41 9.09 -1.63
CA LEU A 9 -15.15 8.01 -0.99
C LEU A 9 -15.56 7.03 -2.10
N ILE A 10 -14.89 5.89 -2.16
CA ILE A 10 -15.02 4.93 -3.26
C ILE A 10 -15.79 3.71 -2.76
N ASP A 11 -16.98 3.48 -3.32
CA ASP A 11 -17.82 2.31 -3.05
C ASP A 11 -17.07 1.01 -3.38
N GLN A 12 -17.22 0.00 -2.53
CA GLN A 12 -16.63 -1.33 -2.65
C GLN A 12 -17.70 -2.44 -2.73
N GLY A 13 -18.99 -2.08 -2.73
CA GLY A 13 -20.11 -3.00 -2.61
C GLY A 13 -20.47 -3.33 -1.16
N GLU A 14 -21.63 -3.95 -0.95
CA GLU A 14 -22.14 -4.35 0.39
C GLU A 14 -22.12 -3.22 1.43
N ASP A 15 -22.44 -1.98 1.00
CA ASP A 15 -22.37 -0.77 1.83
C ASP A 15 -20.98 -0.47 2.43
N GLN A 16 -19.92 -1.03 1.83
CA GLN A 16 -18.53 -0.79 2.23
C GLN A 16 -17.89 0.28 1.35
N VAL A 17 -16.95 1.02 1.94
CA VAL A 17 -16.14 2.03 1.25
C VAL A 17 -14.67 1.71 1.40
N ALA A 18 -13.87 2.09 0.41
CA ALA A 18 -12.43 1.92 0.48
C ALA A 18 -11.89 2.66 1.72
N PRO A 19 -10.97 2.05 2.49
CA PRO A 19 -10.48 2.67 3.72
C PRO A 19 -9.59 3.88 3.38
N PRO A 20 -9.66 4.99 4.15
CA PRO A 20 -8.85 6.19 3.92
C PRO A 20 -7.41 5.95 4.38
N THR A 21 -6.65 5.22 3.56
CA THR A 21 -5.28 4.77 3.86
C THR A 21 -4.38 5.02 2.67
N ALA A 22 -3.07 5.16 2.95
CA ALA A 22 -2.07 5.29 1.89
C ALA A 22 -2.07 4.09 0.93
N GLN A 23 -2.30 2.87 1.44
CA GLN A 23 -2.41 1.66 0.63
C GLN A 23 -3.55 1.77 -0.40
N ALA A 24 -4.75 2.14 0.04
CA ALA A 24 -5.90 2.33 -0.84
C ALA A 24 -5.67 3.45 -1.85
N ALA A 25 -5.11 4.58 -1.41
CA ALA A 25 -4.79 5.71 -2.29
C ALA A 25 -3.85 5.31 -3.44
N TRP A 26 -2.83 4.51 -3.15
CA TRP A 26 -1.86 4.05 -4.15
C TRP A 26 -2.46 3.07 -5.15
N GLN A 27 -3.22 2.08 -4.68
CA GLN A 27 -3.90 1.14 -5.58
C GLN A 27 -4.92 1.85 -6.47
N ALA A 28 -5.69 2.79 -5.92
CA ALA A 28 -6.64 3.59 -6.69
C ALA A 28 -5.92 4.50 -7.72
N ALA A 29 -4.77 5.08 -7.36
CA ALA A 29 -3.98 5.92 -8.25
C ALA A 29 -3.43 5.16 -9.46
N GLU A 30 -3.00 3.90 -9.29
CA GLU A 30 -2.53 3.06 -10.39
C GLU A 30 -3.64 2.86 -11.44
N VAL A 31 -4.85 2.50 -11.00
CA VAL A 31 -6.00 2.32 -11.91
C VAL A 31 -6.47 3.65 -12.50
N ALA A 32 -6.46 4.74 -11.72
CA ALA A 32 -6.80 6.08 -12.22
C ALA A 32 -5.84 6.53 -13.32
N GLY A 33 -4.53 6.33 -13.15
CA GLY A 33 -3.52 6.66 -14.15
C GLY A 33 -3.71 5.86 -15.45
N GLU A 34 -3.98 4.56 -15.34
CA GLU A 34 -4.29 3.73 -16.50
C GLU A 34 -5.58 4.19 -17.20
N ASN A 35 -6.59 4.58 -16.43
CA ASN A 35 -7.86 5.07 -16.95
C ASN A 35 -7.75 6.44 -17.64
N ILE A 36 -6.82 7.30 -17.25
CA ILE A 36 -6.51 8.53 -18.00
C ILE A 36 -6.02 8.18 -19.42
N ALA A 37 -5.08 7.24 -19.54
CA ALA A 37 -4.58 6.80 -20.84
C ALA A 37 -5.65 6.11 -21.69
N ARG A 38 -6.54 5.34 -21.06
CA ARG A 38 -7.70 4.72 -21.74
C ARG A 38 -8.70 5.75 -22.23
N ALA A 39 -9.05 6.72 -21.40
CA ALA A 39 -9.96 7.79 -21.77
C ALA A 39 -9.43 8.61 -22.94
N ALA A 40 -8.11 8.85 -22.99
CA ALA A 40 -7.46 9.53 -24.10
C ALA A 40 -7.44 8.71 -25.42
N THR A 41 -7.77 7.42 -25.37
CA THR A 41 -7.74 6.49 -26.51
C THR A 41 -9.09 5.81 -26.76
N ASP A 42 -10.18 6.38 -26.24
CA ASP A 42 -11.56 5.84 -26.36
C ASP A 42 -11.71 4.37 -25.94
N ARG A 43 -10.93 3.95 -24.93
CA ARG A 43 -11.00 2.59 -24.37
C ARG A 43 -11.88 2.55 -23.12
N PRO A 44 -12.60 1.45 -22.88
CA PRO A 44 -13.41 1.28 -21.66
C PRO A 44 -12.58 1.38 -20.39
N LEU A 45 -13.08 2.13 -19.39
CA LEU A 45 -12.41 2.31 -18.11
C LEU A 45 -12.39 0.99 -17.31
N LYS A 46 -11.38 0.84 -16.44
CA LYS A 46 -11.31 -0.24 -15.46
C LYS A 46 -11.89 0.18 -14.12
N THR A 47 -12.57 -0.75 -13.47
CA THR A 47 -12.99 -0.65 -12.06
C THR A 47 -11.86 -1.11 -11.15
N TRP A 48 -11.73 -0.47 -10.00
CA TRP A 48 -10.79 -0.84 -8.96
C TRP A 48 -11.53 -1.30 -7.71
N TYR A 49 -10.98 -2.30 -7.01
CA TYR A 49 -11.41 -2.76 -5.70
C TYR A 49 -10.20 -2.80 -4.76
N HIS A 50 -10.40 -2.40 -3.51
CA HIS A 50 -9.37 -2.38 -2.49
C HIS A 50 -8.92 -3.81 -2.14
N ASP A 51 -7.64 -4.09 -2.35
CA ASP A 51 -7.02 -5.33 -1.89
C ASP A 51 -6.21 -5.06 -0.64
N ASP A 52 -6.72 -5.51 0.51
CA ASP A 52 -6.03 -5.32 1.77
C ASP A 52 -4.76 -6.19 1.85
N LYS A 53 -3.59 -5.55 1.96
CA LYS A 53 -2.30 -6.22 2.15
C LYS A 53 -1.90 -6.34 3.63
N GLY A 54 -2.74 -5.88 4.55
CA GLY A 54 -2.45 -5.79 5.97
C GLY A 54 -1.74 -4.49 6.33
N THR A 55 -1.77 -4.16 7.62
CA THR A 55 -1.19 -2.92 8.16
C THR A 55 -0.19 -3.24 9.26
N VAL A 56 0.90 -2.46 9.32
CA VAL A 56 1.87 -2.53 10.40
C VAL A 56 1.90 -1.18 11.12
N ILE A 57 1.62 -1.20 12.42
CA ILE A 57 1.63 -0.02 13.28
C ILE A 57 2.87 -0.09 14.17
N SER A 58 3.67 0.99 14.18
CA SER A 58 4.84 1.09 15.08
C SER A 58 4.41 1.49 16.49
N VAL A 59 4.96 0.84 17.50
CA VAL A 59 4.80 1.18 18.92
C VAL A 59 6.19 1.31 19.54
N GLY A 60 6.76 2.52 19.52
CA GLY A 60 8.16 2.73 19.90
C GLY A 60 9.12 1.92 19.03
N ASP A 61 9.89 1.03 19.66
CA ASP A 61 10.81 0.08 19.00
C ASP A 61 10.15 -1.27 18.62
N GLU A 62 8.86 -1.41 18.87
CA GLU A 62 8.06 -2.58 18.57
C GLU A 62 7.11 -2.32 17.39
N ALA A 63 6.55 -3.39 16.84
CA ALA A 63 5.52 -3.29 15.80
C ALA A 63 4.39 -4.29 16.06
N VAL A 64 3.18 -3.84 15.78
CA VAL A 64 1.99 -4.68 15.72
C VAL A 64 1.62 -4.84 14.26
N ALA A 65 1.70 -6.07 13.77
CA ALA A 65 1.28 -6.42 12.41
C ALA A 65 -0.12 -7.04 12.46
N HIS A 66 -1.00 -6.58 11.57
CA HIS A 66 -2.33 -7.13 11.38
C HIS A 66 -2.49 -7.55 9.92
N ASP A 67 -2.81 -8.83 9.72
CA ASP A 67 -3.13 -9.46 8.42
C ASP A 67 -2.15 -9.16 7.28
N VAL A 68 -0.85 -9.09 7.61
CA VAL A 68 0.19 -8.82 6.61
C VAL A 68 0.29 -9.98 5.63
N LYS A 69 0.04 -9.69 4.36
CA LYS A 69 0.21 -10.65 3.25
C LYS A 69 1.66 -10.65 2.77
N PHE A 70 2.39 -11.74 3.04
CA PHE A 70 3.71 -11.95 2.45
C PHE A 70 3.61 -12.71 1.13
N PRO A 71 4.38 -12.32 0.08
CA PRO A 71 4.29 -12.94 -1.24
C PRO A 71 4.54 -14.46 -1.28
N VAL A 72 5.28 -15.00 -0.29
CA VAL A 72 5.71 -16.41 -0.25
C VAL A 72 5.05 -17.20 0.88
N LEU A 73 4.57 -16.52 1.93
CA LEU A 73 4.15 -17.16 3.19
C LEU A 73 2.65 -16.99 3.49
N GLY A 74 1.90 -16.27 2.65
CA GLY A 74 0.47 -16.04 2.86
C GLY A 74 0.17 -14.97 3.92
N SER A 75 -1.07 -14.98 4.42
CA SER A 75 -1.54 -14.06 5.47
C SER A 75 -1.03 -14.49 6.83
N PHE A 76 -0.31 -13.62 7.53
CA PHE A 76 0.12 -13.87 8.89
C PHE A 76 -0.89 -13.29 9.90
N PRO A 77 -1.37 -14.07 10.87
CA PRO A 77 -2.28 -13.59 11.91
C PRO A 77 -1.60 -12.53 12.79
N VAL A 78 -2.42 -11.77 13.51
CA VAL A 78 -1.98 -10.70 14.42
C VAL A 78 -0.82 -11.17 15.29
N THR A 79 0.35 -10.57 15.07
CA THR A 79 1.56 -10.86 15.83
C THR A 79 2.17 -9.55 16.26
N VAL A 80 2.27 -9.36 17.58
CA VAL A 80 3.13 -8.33 18.17
C VAL A 80 4.52 -8.93 18.19
N PHE A 81 5.45 -8.34 17.45
CA PHE A 81 6.86 -8.71 17.52
C PHE A 81 7.71 -7.46 17.72
N GLY A 82 8.66 -7.57 18.65
CA GLY A 82 9.58 -6.50 18.99
C GLY A 82 10.98 -6.71 18.43
N GLY A 83 11.85 -5.75 18.70
CA GLY A 83 13.29 -5.91 18.49
C GLY A 83 13.74 -5.89 17.02
N PRO A 84 14.87 -6.54 16.68
CA PRO A 84 15.52 -6.40 15.36
C PRO A 84 14.63 -6.79 14.19
N MET A 85 13.73 -7.77 14.36
CA MET A 85 12.79 -8.23 13.33
C MET A 85 11.75 -7.15 12.99
N ALA A 86 11.21 -6.47 14.00
CA ALA A 86 10.24 -5.39 13.84
C ALA A 86 10.84 -4.20 13.08
N ARG A 87 12.05 -3.77 13.50
CA ARG A 87 12.79 -2.69 12.81
C ARG A 87 13.11 -3.06 11.37
N THR A 88 13.52 -4.31 11.10
CA THR A 88 13.87 -4.76 9.75
C THR A 88 12.66 -4.79 8.82
N LEU A 89 11.50 -5.28 9.29
CA LEU A 89 10.26 -5.26 8.51
C LEU A 89 9.81 -3.84 8.20
N LYS A 90 9.88 -2.93 9.18
CA LYS A 90 9.57 -1.51 8.98
C LYS A 90 10.44 -0.90 7.88
N LYS A 91 11.75 -1.13 7.94
CA LYS A 91 12.69 -0.68 6.90
C LYS A 91 12.36 -1.29 5.53
N ALA A 92 11.94 -2.56 5.48
CA ALA A 92 11.61 -3.27 4.24
C ALA A 92 10.38 -2.68 3.57
N ILE A 93 9.32 -2.43 4.34
CA ILE A 93 8.13 -1.74 3.84
C ILE A 93 8.53 -0.35 3.33
N ALA A 94 9.22 0.46 4.13
CA ALA A 94 9.62 1.81 3.72
C ALA A 94 10.50 1.81 2.44
N ALA A 95 11.45 0.88 2.33
CA ALA A 95 12.30 0.76 1.15
C ALA A 95 11.51 0.33 -0.09
N ARG A 96 10.54 -0.60 0.05
CA ARG A 96 9.64 -0.97 -1.04
C ARG A 96 8.86 0.24 -1.55
N TRP A 97 8.30 1.04 -0.65
CA TRP A 97 7.61 2.28 -0.99
C TRP A 97 8.51 3.25 -1.77
N ILE A 98 9.77 3.45 -1.37
CA ILE A 98 10.72 4.29 -2.10
C ILE A 98 11.06 3.71 -3.47
N ALA A 99 11.17 2.38 -3.57
CA ALA A 99 11.47 1.71 -4.83
C ALA A 99 10.35 1.95 -5.85
N ASP A 100 9.10 1.82 -5.40
CA ASP A 100 7.91 1.99 -6.23
C ASP A 100 7.72 3.44 -6.69
N VAL A 101 7.99 4.44 -5.83
CA VAL A 101 7.82 5.86 -6.18
C VAL A 101 8.98 6.40 -7.01
N ALA A 102 10.21 6.00 -6.68
CA ALA A 102 11.39 6.76 -7.08
C ALA A 102 12.41 5.93 -7.86
N SER A 103 12.81 4.77 -7.33
CA SER A 103 13.64 3.73 -7.99
C SER A 103 14.29 2.83 -6.95
N THR A 104 14.64 1.61 -7.37
CA THR A 104 15.41 0.64 -6.56
C THR A 104 16.71 1.22 -6.03
N GLN A 105 17.40 2.07 -6.80
CA GLN A 105 18.64 2.70 -6.36
C GLN A 105 18.43 3.66 -5.18
N ARG A 106 17.34 4.43 -5.19
CA ARG A 106 16.98 5.33 -4.08
C ARG A 106 16.54 4.54 -2.84
N ALA A 107 15.81 3.44 -3.03
CA ALA A 107 15.44 2.55 -1.95
C ALA A 107 16.66 1.97 -1.23
N MET A 108 17.65 1.48 -2.00
CA MET A 108 18.91 0.96 -1.44
C MET A 108 19.71 2.02 -0.67
N ARG A 109 19.77 3.27 -1.18
CA ARG A 109 20.45 4.36 -0.46
C ARG A 109 19.73 4.72 0.84
N ALA A 110 18.40 4.80 0.80
CA ALA A 110 17.60 5.13 1.96
C ALA A 110 17.72 4.07 3.07
N TRP A 111 17.82 2.78 2.69
CA TRP A 111 17.99 1.67 3.64
C TRP A 111 19.14 1.88 4.64
N SER A 112 20.27 2.41 4.17
CA SER A 112 21.46 2.65 5.00
C SER A 112 21.29 3.78 6.03
N ASN A 113 20.32 4.67 5.82
CA ASN A 113 20.03 5.84 6.67
C ASN A 113 18.74 5.70 7.49
N MET A 114 18.07 4.54 7.40
CA MET A 114 16.84 4.22 8.15
C MET A 114 17.12 3.52 9.47
#